data_AF-A0A0L0FGD5-F1
#
_entry.id   AF-A0A0L0FGD5-F1
#
_cell.length_a   1.000
_cell.length_b   1.000
_cell.length_c   1.000
_cell.angle_alpha   90.00
_cell.angle_beta   90.00
_cell.angle_gamma   90.00
#
_symmetry.space_group_name_H-M   'P 1'
#
loop_
_entity.id
_entity.type
_entity.pdbx_description
1 polymer ?
#
loop_
_entity_poly.entity_id
_entity_poly.type
_entity_poly.pdbx_seq_one_letter_code
_entity_poly.pdbx_strand_id
1 'polypeptide(L)'
;SQAAGWKWFPESQGLVTGVTVAGFGLGACIFNPIQSWYINPDGLSCEYGCPREVTDRLPDLLRLLATVYVCIQILMCFFICNPPVTDNALHANHTASGSDSYGTYQAIPTDDGHGNSSLHQPTDPANTRTTAPPEKDDDEEVIVHYRAGSKVFDLDQPILALAPSKVFVSRDFVLLYLCFGLCGWGSTFVSANWKLFGNSPEGAHISSDLFLSSVGACASIFNALGRIVYGRLFDFYGFRRTATALTSVFTFLLLTFYCTRFLGKAAFFAWVCGLFSSLGGVYAIFPGSVVKKWPYKPGVIYGVLFTANIVVTVAGSIVAPIALTRLGWASTMIGCGAGSLALALLLIVVYLGNSMDATSKKK
;
A
#
# COMPACT_ATOMS: atom_id res chain seq x y z
N SER A 1 -0.58 -12.25 2.54
CA SER A 1 0.90 -12.21 2.60
C SER A 1 1.42 -10.87 3.12
N GLN A 2 1.19 -9.72 2.45
CA GLN A 2 1.74 -8.41 2.86
C GLN A 2 1.43 -8.05 4.32
N ALA A 3 0.16 -8.17 4.72
CA ALA A 3 -0.27 -7.90 6.09
C ALA A 3 0.39 -8.80 7.15
N ALA A 4 0.71 -10.05 6.80
CA ALA A 4 1.48 -10.93 7.69
C ALA A 4 2.95 -10.49 7.73
N GLY A 5 3.54 -10.19 6.56
CA GLY A 5 4.93 -9.71 6.47
C GLY A 5 5.20 -8.45 7.29
N TRP A 6 4.27 -7.49 7.32
CA TRP A 6 4.41 -6.29 8.15
C TRP A 6 4.43 -6.57 9.65
N LYS A 7 3.77 -7.65 10.10
CA LYS A 7 3.81 -8.08 11.51
C LYS A 7 5.15 -8.75 11.85
N TRP A 8 5.71 -9.53 10.93
CA TRP A 8 7.01 -10.19 11.10
C TRP A 8 8.19 -9.20 11.05
N PHE A 9 8.07 -8.14 10.25
CA PHE A 9 9.15 -7.16 10.03
C PHE A 9 8.64 -5.73 10.18
N PRO A 10 8.37 -5.26 11.41
CA PRO A 10 7.77 -3.96 11.65
C PRO A 10 8.67 -2.77 11.24
N GLU A 11 9.99 -2.94 11.23
CA GLU A 11 10.94 -1.87 10.90
C GLU A 11 11.21 -1.73 9.40
N SER A 12 10.90 -2.75 8.59
CA SER A 12 11.25 -2.84 7.16
C SER A 12 10.02 -3.05 6.28
N GLN A 13 8.94 -2.34 6.59
CA GLN A 13 7.65 -2.51 5.93
C GLN A 13 7.70 -2.22 4.43
N GLY A 14 8.50 -1.24 3.99
CA GLY A 14 8.68 -0.94 2.57
C GLY A 14 9.39 -2.06 1.83
N LEU A 15 10.52 -2.54 2.35
CA LEU A 15 11.26 -3.65 1.77
C LEU A 15 10.43 -4.93 1.71
N VAL A 16 9.73 -5.27 2.80
CA VAL A 16 8.87 -6.47 2.84
C VAL A 16 7.71 -6.36 1.86
N THR A 17 7.09 -5.18 1.74
CA THR A 17 6.12 -4.93 0.67
C THR A 17 6.77 -5.14 -0.69
N GLY A 18 7.92 -4.50 -0.93
CA GLY A 18 8.66 -4.57 -2.18
C GLY A 18 8.97 -6.01 -2.62
N VAL A 19 9.54 -6.82 -1.72
CA VAL A 19 9.85 -8.24 -1.95
C VAL A 19 8.58 -9.06 -2.17
N THR A 20 7.56 -8.88 -1.33
CA THR A 20 6.31 -9.65 -1.43
C THR A 20 5.61 -9.44 -2.76
N VAL A 21 5.62 -8.21 -3.28
CA VAL A 21 4.97 -7.89 -4.56
C VAL A 21 5.94 -7.91 -5.75
N ALA A 22 7.24 -8.15 -5.54
CA ALA A 22 8.22 -8.30 -6.64
C ALA A 22 7.91 -9.51 -7.54
N GLY A 23 7.36 -10.58 -6.97
CA GLY A 23 6.94 -11.76 -7.72
C GLY A 23 5.89 -11.46 -8.79
N PHE A 24 5.01 -10.48 -8.56
CA PHE A 24 4.06 -10.01 -9.59
C PHE A 24 4.78 -9.34 -10.77
N GLY A 25 5.83 -8.55 -10.49
CA GLY A 25 6.65 -7.92 -11.53
C GLY A 25 7.46 -8.94 -12.34
N LEU A 26 8.11 -9.90 -11.67
CA LEU A 26 8.89 -10.95 -12.33
C LEU A 26 8.04 -11.96 -13.10
N GLY A 27 6.80 -12.24 -12.67
CA GLY A 27 5.94 -13.22 -13.33
C GLY A 27 5.79 -12.96 -14.83
N ALA A 28 5.66 -11.70 -15.23
CA ALA A 28 5.50 -11.34 -16.64
C ALA A 28 6.72 -11.73 -17.52
N CYS A 29 7.95 -11.73 -16.99
CA CYS A 29 9.11 -12.14 -17.81
C CYS A 29 9.17 -13.65 -18.06
N ILE A 30 8.58 -14.45 -17.16
CA ILE A 30 8.52 -15.92 -17.27
C ILE A 30 7.28 -16.33 -18.06
N PHE A 31 6.12 -15.82 -17.68
CA PHE A 31 4.85 -16.27 -18.23
C PHE A 31 4.56 -15.69 -19.62
N ASN A 32 4.99 -14.47 -19.96
CA ASN A 32 4.68 -13.90 -21.28
C ASN A 32 5.30 -14.73 -22.44
N PRO A 33 6.59 -15.13 -22.39
CA PRO A 33 7.16 -16.00 -23.42
C PRO A 33 6.47 -17.37 -23.51
N ILE A 34 6.15 -17.98 -22.36
CA ILE A 34 5.45 -19.27 -22.30
C ILE A 34 4.06 -19.16 -22.93
N GLN A 35 3.31 -18.11 -22.58
CA GLN A 35 1.98 -17.84 -23.14
C GLN A 35 2.06 -17.60 -24.66
N SER A 36 3.03 -16.81 -25.12
CA SER A 36 3.23 -16.53 -26.54
C SER A 36 3.58 -17.80 -27.33
N TRP A 37 4.47 -18.64 -26.79
CA TRP A 37 4.82 -19.93 -27.41
C TRP A 37 3.66 -20.92 -27.43
N TYR A 38 2.88 -21.01 -26.35
CA TYR A 38 1.73 -21.92 -26.27
C TYR A 38 0.61 -21.52 -27.25
N ILE A 39 0.26 -20.23 -27.27
CA ILE A 39 -0.80 -19.68 -28.14
C ILE A 39 -0.36 -19.66 -29.61
N ASN A 40 0.86 -19.20 -29.90
CA ASN A 40 1.33 -18.92 -31.25
C ASN A 40 2.77 -19.44 -31.45
N PRO A 41 2.97 -20.77 -31.48
CA PRO A 41 4.30 -21.35 -31.63
C PRO A 41 4.93 -21.01 -32.98
N ASP A 42 4.11 -20.81 -34.00
CA ASP A 42 4.53 -20.57 -35.38
C ASP A 42 4.70 -19.06 -35.69
N GLY A 43 4.49 -18.18 -34.70
CA GLY A 43 4.73 -16.74 -34.83
C GLY A 43 3.85 -16.05 -35.87
N LEU A 44 2.64 -16.55 -36.09
CA LEU A 44 1.70 -16.03 -37.09
C LEU A 44 1.28 -14.59 -36.77
N SER A 45 1.19 -13.74 -37.80
CA SER A 45 0.73 -12.35 -37.65
C SER A 45 -0.76 -12.29 -37.32
N CYS A 46 -1.13 -11.43 -36.37
CA CYS A 46 -2.52 -11.11 -36.02
C CYS A 46 -2.98 -9.74 -36.56
N GLU A 47 -2.24 -9.15 -37.52
CA GLU A 47 -2.46 -7.77 -37.99
C GLU A 47 -3.84 -7.54 -38.63
N TYR A 48 -4.43 -8.57 -39.25
CA TYR A 48 -5.77 -8.52 -39.89
C TYR A 48 -6.78 -9.47 -39.24
N GLY A 49 -6.58 -9.80 -37.98
CA GLY A 49 -7.32 -10.84 -37.25
C GLY A 49 -6.43 -12.07 -37.04
N CYS A 50 -6.44 -12.61 -35.81
CA CYS A 50 -5.64 -13.78 -35.51
C CYS A 50 -6.15 -15.01 -36.27
N PRO A 51 -5.24 -15.84 -36.82
CA PRO A 51 -5.61 -17.14 -37.38
C PRO A 51 -6.39 -17.99 -36.37
N ARG A 52 -7.26 -18.88 -36.87
CA ARG A 52 -8.08 -19.74 -35.99
C ARG A 52 -7.20 -20.62 -35.10
N GLU A 53 -6.05 -21.04 -35.60
CA GLU A 53 -5.07 -21.85 -34.88
C GLU A 53 -4.57 -21.18 -33.59
N VAL A 54 -4.45 -19.86 -33.59
CA VAL A 54 -4.06 -19.03 -32.44
C VAL A 54 -5.25 -18.82 -31.51
N THR A 55 -6.42 -18.57 -32.09
CA THR A 55 -7.65 -18.24 -31.36
C THR A 55 -8.24 -19.46 -30.63
N ASP A 56 -8.15 -20.64 -31.22
CA ASP A 56 -8.70 -21.89 -30.68
C ASP A 56 -7.93 -22.39 -29.44
N ARG A 57 -6.65 -21.99 -29.29
CA ARG A 57 -5.82 -22.31 -28.12
C ARG A 57 -6.06 -21.38 -26.94
N LEU A 58 -6.70 -20.23 -27.16
CA LEU A 58 -6.90 -19.21 -26.14
C LEU A 58 -7.77 -19.71 -24.96
N PRO A 59 -8.92 -20.39 -25.16
CA PRO A 59 -9.72 -20.92 -24.05
C PRO A 59 -8.98 -21.95 -23.20
N ASP A 60 -8.11 -22.77 -23.80
CA ASP A 60 -7.32 -23.76 -23.08
C ASP A 60 -6.19 -23.12 -22.27
N LEU A 61 -5.53 -22.09 -22.81
CA LEU A 61 -4.56 -21.31 -22.04
C LEU A 61 -5.23 -20.64 -20.83
N LEU A 62 -6.41 -20.04 -21.01
CA LEU A 62 -7.13 -19.40 -19.91
C LEU A 62 -7.50 -20.41 -18.81
N ARG A 63 -7.93 -21.62 -19.18
CA ARG A 63 -8.20 -22.72 -18.24
C ARG A 63 -6.93 -23.20 -17.53
N LEU A 64 -5.81 -23.33 -18.24
CA LEU A 64 -4.52 -23.69 -17.65
C LEU A 64 -4.05 -22.63 -16.65
N LEU A 65 -4.07 -21.35 -17.04
CA LEU A 65 -3.72 -20.24 -16.16
C LEU A 65 -4.60 -20.23 -14.91
N ALA A 66 -5.92 -20.34 -15.07
CA ALA A 66 -6.86 -20.39 -13.94
C ALA A 66 -6.53 -21.54 -12.97
N THR A 67 -6.24 -22.74 -13.51
CA THR A 67 -5.87 -23.90 -12.71
C THR A 67 -4.57 -23.66 -11.94
N VAL A 68 -3.53 -23.15 -12.61
CA VAL A 68 -2.25 -22.81 -11.99
C VAL A 68 -2.43 -21.75 -10.89
N TYR A 69 -3.21 -20.69 -11.14
CA TYR A 69 -3.50 -19.67 -10.13
C TYR A 69 -4.25 -20.23 -8.93
N VAL A 70 -5.20 -21.14 -9.10
CA VAL A 70 -5.91 -21.79 -8.00
C VAL A 70 -4.98 -22.69 -7.18
N CYS A 71 -4.17 -23.53 -7.83
CA CYS A 71 -3.21 -24.39 -7.15
C CYS A 71 -2.20 -23.59 -6.32
N ILE A 72 -1.64 -22.52 -6.89
CA ILE A 72 -0.71 -21.63 -6.17
C ILE A 72 -1.42 -20.97 -4.98
N GLN A 73 -2.65 -20.48 -5.15
CA GLN A 73 -3.39 -19.85 -4.05
C GLN A 73 -3.69 -20.83 -2.91
N ILE A 74 -4.15 -22.05 -3.22
CA ILE A 74 -4.39 -23.10 -2.23
C ILE A 74 -3.10 -23.42 -1.47
N LEU A 75 -1.99 -23.60 -2.20
CA LEU A 75 -0.68 -23.86 -1.59
C LEU A 75 -0.28 -22.71 -0.65
N MET A 76 -0.44 -21.45 -1.08
CA MET A 76 -0.11 -20.27 -0.27
C MET A 76 -0.93 -20.15 1.02
N CYS A 77 -2.19 -20.59 1.03
CA CYS A 77 -3.02 -20.58 2.23
C CYS A 77 -2.41 -21.43 3.37
N PHE A 78 -1.70 -22.51 3.04
CA PHE A 78 -1.04 -23.36 4.04
C PHE A 78 0.21 -22.70 4.66
N PHE A 79 0.83 -21.74 3.98
CA PHE A 79 2.08 -21.11 4.44
C PHE A 79 1.88 -19.75 5.15
N ILE A 80 0.70 -19.13 5.06
CA ILE A 80 0.47 -17.83 5.71
C ILE A 80 0.20 -18.03 7.20
N CYS A 81 1.21 -17.75 8.03
CA CYS A 81 1.09 -17.74 9.48
C CYS A 81 1.30 -16.32 10.03
N ASN A 82 0.48 -15.94 11.02
CA ASN A 82 0.78 -14.78 11.84
C ASN A 82 1.97 -15.09 12.76
N PRO A 83 2.81 -14.10 13.11
CA PRO A 83 3.82 -14.31 14.13
C PRO A 83 3.16 -14.71 15.45
N PRO A 84 3.83 -15.54 16.27
CA PRO A 84 3.34 -15.86 17.61
C PRO A 84 3.18 -14.56 18.41
N VAL A 85 2.07 -14.43 19.13
CA VAL A 85 1.85 -13.30 20.04
C VAL A 85 2.86 -13.46 21.17
N THR A 86 3.82 -12.54 21.28
CA THR A 86 4.77 -12.53 22.40
C THR A 86 3.98 -12.24 23.69
N ASP A 87 4.15 -13.07 24.74
CA ASP A 87 3.38 -13.04 26.01
C ASP A 87 3.35 -11.68 26.72
N ASN A 88 4.24 -10.77 26.37
CA ASN A 88 4.26 -9.39 26.88
C ASN A 88 2.97 -8.60 26.54
N ALA A 89 2.21 -9.01 25.52
CA ALA A 89 0.91 -8.41 25.18
C ALA A 89 -0.26 -9.00 26.01
N LEU A 90 -0.13 -10.23 26.53
CA LEU A 90 -1.13 -10.86 27.38
C LEU A 90 -1.00 -10.37 28.84
N HIS A 91 0.22 -10.16 29.32
CA HIS A 91 0.44 -9.60 30.66
C HIS A 91 -0.02 -8.14 30.80
N ALA A 92 0.07 -7.33 29.73
CA ALA A 92 -0.43 -5.95 29.74
C ALA A 92 -1.98 -5.87 29.87
N ASN A 93 -2.70 -6.84 29.28
CA ASN A 93 -4.16 -6.94 29.43
C ASN A 93 -4.58 -7.50 30.80
N HIS A 94 -3.78 -8.38 31.41
CA HIS A 94 -4.07 -8.88 32.76
C HIS A 94 -3.73 -7.88 33.87
N THR A 95 -2.81 -6.93 33.64
CA THR A 95 -2.57 -5.82 34.58
C THR A 95 -3.52 -4.64 34.38
N ALA A 96 -4.13 -4.49 33.21
CA ALA A 96 -5.15 -3.47 32.93
C ALA A 96 -6.60 -3.94 33.21
N SER A 97 -6.81 -5.24 33.47
CA SER A 97 -8.11 -5.84 33.83
C SER A 97 -8.14 -6.29 35.30
N GLY A 98 -7.40 -5.60 36.17
CA GLY A 98 -7.24 -5.92 37.58
C GLY A 98 -8.01 -4.99 38.52
N SER A 99 -9.28 -4.70 38.24
CA SER A 99 -10.21 -4.13 39.24
C SER A 99 -11.66 -4.39 38.88
N ASP A 100 -12.05 -5.66 38.77
CA ASP A 100 -13.46 -6.05 38.90
C ASP A 100 -13.51 -7.41 39.60
N SER A 101 -13.40 -7.35 40.93
CA SER A 101 -13.64 -8.48 41.82
C SER A 101 -15.14 -8.79 41.89
N TYR A 102 -15.67 -9.54 40.92
CA TYR A 102 -16.90 -10.32 41.15
C TYR A 102 -16.53 -11.56 41.96
N GLY A 103 -16.43 -11.38 43.28
CA GLY A 103 -16.42 -12.48 44.24
C GLY A 103 -17.78 -13.19 44.22
N THR A 104 -17.79 -14.38 43.65
CA THR A 104 -18.94 -15.29 43.66
C THR A 104 -19.18 -15.79 45.08
N TYR A 105 -20.39 -15.62 45.61
CA TYR A 105 -20.81 -16.22 46.87
C TYR A 105 -20.79 -17.76 46.75
N GLN A 106 -19.82 -18.40 47.38
CA GLN A 106 -19.91 -19.81 47.74
C GLN A 106 -20.35 -19.90 49.21
N ALA A 107 -21.55 -20.43 49.42
CA ALA A 107 -22.03 -20.84 50.73
C ALA A 107 -21.32 -22.13 51.16
N ILE A 108 -20.68 -22.13 52.32
CA ILE A 108 -20.20 -23.33 53.03
C ILE A 108 -20.66 -23.21 54.50
N PRO A 109 -21.10 -24.31 55.14
CA PRO A 109 -21.90 -24.28 56.37
C PRO A 109 -21.11 -23.92 57.63
N THR A 110 -21.87 -23.50 58.63
CA THR A 110 -21.52 -23.29 60.04
C THR A 110 -20.70 -24.44 60.63
N ASP A 111 -19.62 -24.09 61.34
CA ASP A 111 -19.10 -24.90 62.45
C ASP A 111 -18.57 -24.00 63.56
N ASP A 112 -18.84 -24.42 64.79
CA ASP A 112 -18.71 -23.70 66.05
C ASP A 112 -17.26 -23.57 66.52
N GLY A 113 -16.95 -22.54 67.32
CA GLY A 113 -15.74 -22.58 68.14
C GLY A 113 -15.15 -21.24 68.59
N HIS A 114 -15.53 -20.83 69.81
CA HIS A 114 -14.71 -20.18 70.83
C HIS A 114 -13.76 -19.00 70.49
N GLY A 115 -13.98 -17.89 71.21
CA GLY A 115 -12.88 -17.31 72.00
C GLY A 115 -12.63 -15.81 71.86
N ASN A 116 -13.31 -15.04 72.71
CA ASN A 116 -12.83 -13.89 73.49
C ASN A 116 -12.37 -12.57 72.82
N SER A 117 -13.06 -11.52 73.28
CA SER A 117 -12.55 -10.22 73.77
C SER A 117 -11.93 -9.27 72.72
N SER A 118 -12.37 -8.03 72.53
CA SER A 118 -12.52 -6.99 73.56
C SER A 118 -13.22 -5.74 72.99
N LEU A 119 -14.05 -5.10 73.84
CA LEU A 119 -14.33 -3.65 73.99
C LEU A 119 -14.27 -2.73 72.75
N HIS A 120 -15.42 -2.23 72.28
CA HIS A 120 -16.01 -0.93 72.70
C HIS A 120 -17.29 -0.62 71.89
N GLN A 121 -18.38 -0.34 72.61
CA GLN A 121 -19.58 0.39 72.20
C GLN A 121 -19.53 1.79 72.88
N PRO A 122 -20.52 2.69 72.74
CA PRO A 122 -21.36 3.08 71.58
C PRO A 122 -21.47 4.64 71.48
N THR A 123 -22.00 5.21 70.40
CA THR A 123 -22.83 6.45 70.45
C THR A 123 -23.44 6.77 69.08
N ASP A 124 -24.72 6.46 68.93
CA ASP A 124 -25.87 7.33 68.66
C ASP A 124 -25.90 8.39 67.52
N PRO A 125 -27.14 8.76 67.08
CA PRO A 125 -27.48 8.93 65.67
C PRO A 125 -27.81 10.38 65.31
N ALA A 126 -28.27 10.56 64.06
CA ALA A 126 -28.89 11.75 63.47
C ALA A 126 -27.92 12.69 62.73
N ASN A 127 -28.03 12.72 61.40
CA ASN A 127 -28.68 13.86 60.76
C ASN A 127 -29.06 13.55 59.31
N THR A 128 -30.35 13.61 59.02
CA THR A 128 -30.88 13.63 57.65
C THR A 128 -30.67 15.04 57.10
N ARG A 129 -29.80 15.20 56.10
CA ARG A 129 -29.86 16.33 55.18
C ARG A 129 -29.73 15.83 53.74
N THR A 130 -30.82 15.99 53.02
CA THR A 130 -30.93 15.90 51.58
C THR A 130 -30.05 16.96 50.93
N THR A 131 -28.98 16.55 50.24
CA THR A 131 -28.28 17.38 49.26
C THR A 131 -27.79 16.48 48.12
N ALA A 132 -28.23 16.82 46.91
CA ALA A 132 -27.77 16.49 45.55
C ALA A 132 -26.83 15.28 45.28
N PRO A 133 -27.00 14.58 44.14
CA PRO A 133 -26.03 13.58 43.70
C PRO A 133 -24.66 14.26 43.50
N PRO A 134 -23.54 13.65 43.96
CA PRO A 134 -22.23 14.24 43.78
C PRO A 134 -21.85 14.27 42.30
N GLU A 135 -21.24 15.40 41.94
CA GLU A 135 -20.62 15.77 40.67
C GLU A 135 -19.78 14.64 40.07
N LYS A 136 -19.87 14.53 38.74
CA LYS A 136 -18.88 13.84 37.92
C LYS A 136 -17.65 14.73 37.85
N ASP A 137 -16.64 14.42 38.65
CA ASP A 137 -15.30 14.95 38.44
C ASP A 137 -14.33 13.82 38.07
N ASP A 138 -13.58 14.16 37.03
CA ASP A 138 -12.30 13.65 36.57
C ASP A 138 -12.26 12.25 35.93
N ASP A 139 -12.34 12.28 34.60
CA ASP A 139 -11.83 11.26 33.69
C ASP A 139 -10.35 10.95 34.04
N GLU A 140 -10.12 9.93 34.87
CA GLU A 140 -8.79 9.43 35.13
C GLU A 140 -8.23 8.82 33.83
N GLU A 141 -7.33 9.56 33.19
CA GLU A 141 -6.68 9.20 31.92
C GLU A 141 -5.81 7.95 32.11
N VAL A 142 -6.34 6.79 31.73
CA VAL A 142 -5.60 5.52 31.79
C VAL A 142 -4.52 5.51 30.69
N ILE A 143 -3.29 5.88 31.07
CA ILE A 143 -2.12 5.82 30.21
C ILE A 143 -1.70 4.35 30.03
N VAL A 144 -2.02 3.76 28.87
CA VAL A 144 -1.58 2.40 28.52
C VAL A 144 -0.19 2.47 27.86
N HIS A 145 0.85 2.13 28.61
CA HIS A 145 2.22 2.05 28.08
C HIS A 145 2.43 0.79 27.21
N TYR A 146 2.51 0.97 25.89
CA TYR A 146 2.93 -0.11 24.98
C TYR A 146 4.46 -0.12 24.84
N ARG A 147 5.13 -1.16 25.36
CA ARG A 147 6.59 -1.33 25.23
C ARG A 147 6.91 -2.28 24.07
N ALA A 148 7.09 -1.73 22.87
CA ALA A 148 7.79 -2.42 21.79
C ALA A 148 9.22 -1.87 21.70
N GLY A 149 10.23 -2.71 21.94
CA GLY A 149 11.64 -2.48 21.61
C GLY A 149 12.16 -1.05 21.78
N SER A 150 12.65 -0.71 22.98
CA SER A 150 13.62 0.38 23.23
C SER A 150 13.38 1.70 22.46
N LYS A 151 12.22 2.34 22.69
CA LYS A 151 12.00 3.80 22.72
C LYS A 151 10.64 4.06 23.35
N VAL A 152 10.61 4.87 24.42
CA VAL A 152 9.36 5.33 25.04
C VAL A 152 8.69 6.28 24.04
N PHE A 153 7.50 5.91 23.56
CA PHE A 153 6.64 6.82 22.82
C PHE A 153 5.68 7.42 23.86
N ASP A 154 5.88 8.68 24.22
CA ASP A 154 4.85 9.45 24.93
C ASP A 154 3.65 9.59 23.97
N LEU A 155 2.56 8.90 24.27
CA LEU A 155 1.37 8.81 23.44
C LEU A 155 0.38 9.94 23.77
N ASP A 156 0.82 11.18 23.61
CA ASP A 156 -0.03 12.36 23.82
C ASP A 156 -0.94 12.69 22.61
N GLN A 157 -1.45 11.71 21.85
CA GLN A 157 -2.40 11.98 20.76
C GLN A 157 -3.45 10.87 20.52
N PRO A 158 -4.77 11.20 20.45
CA PRO A 158 -5.91 10.28 20.35
C PRO A 158 -6.12 9.68 18.94
N ILE A 159 -5.06 9.48 18.16
CA ILE A 159 -5.16 9.02 16.75
C ILE A 159 -5.12 7.49 16.63
N LEU A 160 -4.78 6.76 17.70
CA LEU A 160 -4.44 5.34 17.61
C LEU A 160 -5.62 4.36 17.50
N ALA A 161 -6.86 4.82 17.67
CA ALA A 161 -8.06 3.96 17.61
C ALA A 161 -9.18 4.54 16.72
N LEU A 162 -8.85 5.28 15.66
CA LEU A 162 -9.89 5.70 14.71
C LEU A 162 -10.52 4.48 14.04
N ALA A 163 -11.84 4.35 14.16
CA ALA A 163 -12.61 3.44 13.32
C ALA A 163 -12.27 3.70 11.84
N PRO A 164 -12.15 2.65 10.98
CA PRO A 164 -11.76 2.83 9.57
C PRO A 164 -12.59 3.87 8.81
N SER A 165 -13.87 4.03 9.16
CA SER A 165 -14.76 5.06 8.60
C SER A 165 -14.25 6.49 8.81
N LYS A 166 -13.64 6.79 9.96
CA LYS A 166 -13.05 8.11 10.26
C LYS A 166 -11.71 8.31 9.54
N VAL A 167 -10.98 7.23 9.25
CA VAL A 167 -9.75 7.29 8.45
C VAL A 167 -10.06 7.77 7.04
N PHE A 168 -11.12 7.24 6.40
CA PHE A 168 -11.41 7.54 4.99
C PHE A 168 -11.79 9.00 4.71
N VAL A 169 -12.29 9.71 5.72
CA VAL A 169 -12.65 11.14 5.61
C VAL A 169 -11.49 12.03 6.08
N SER A 170 -10.44 11.46 6.66
CA SER A 170 -9.28 12.24 7.10
C SER A 170 -8.57 12.89 5.92
N ARG A 171 -8.13 14.14 6.12
CA ARG A 171 -7.33 14.89 5.13
C ARG A 171 -6.15 14.07 4.63
N ASP A 172 -5.50 13.35 5.53
CA ASP A 172 -4.33 12.53 5.22
C ASP A 172 -4.64 11.35 4.29
N PHE A 173 -5.75 10.66 4.51
CA PHE A 173 -6.18 9.56 3.64
C PHE A 173 -6.59 10.08 2.27
N VAL A 174 -7.38 11.16 2.22
CA VAL A 174 -7.79 11.78 0.96
C VAL A 174 -6.57 12.23 0.14
N LEU A 175 -5.59 12.86 0.78
CA LEU A 175 -4.34 13.24 0.12
C LEU A 175 -3.59 12.00 -0.39
N LEU A 176 -3.45 10.95 0.42
CA LEU A 176 -2.77 9.72 0.01
C LEU A 176 -3.49 9.03 -1.15
N TYR A 177 -4.82 9.03 -1.15
CA TYR A 177 -5.67 8.49 -2.22
C TYR A 177 -5.51 9.25 -3.53
N LEU A 178 -5.56 10.58 -3.48
CA LEU A 178 -5.29 11.43 -4.65
C LEU A 178 -3.85 11.24 -5.16
N CYS A 179 -2.87 11.13 -4.25
CA CYS A 179 -1.48 10.87 -4.63
C CYS A 179 -1.33 9.54 -5.36
N PHE A 180 -1.94 8.48 -4.83
CA PHE A 180 -1.87 7.16 -5.42
C PHE A 180 -2.55 7.13 -6.79
N GLY A 181 -3.71 7.78 -6.92
CA GLY A 181 -4.42 7.91 -8.19
C GLY A 181 -3.64 8.72 -9.25
N LEU A 182 -3.08 9.87 -8.89
CA LEU A 182 -2.28 10.69 -9.81
C LEU A 182 -1.00 9.97 -10.27
N CYS A 183 -0.32 9.25 -9.37
CA CYS A 183 0.76 8.32 -9.75
C CYS A 183 0.26 7.25 -10.75
N GLY A 184 -0.94 6.71 -10.49
CA GLY A 184 -1.61 5.74 -11.35
C GLY A 184 -1.87 6.28 -12.76
N TRP A 185 -2.09 7.58 -12.95
CA TRP A 185 -2.48 8.15 -14.24
C TRP A 185 -1.40 7.93 -15.32
N GLY A 186 -0.19 8.43 -15.07
CA GLY A 186 0.93 8.24 -15.99
C GLY A 186 1.34 6.76 -16.10
N SER A 187 1.24 6.05 -14.98
CA SER A 187 1.51 4.62 -14.87
C SER A 187 0.65 3.74 -15.79
N THR A 188 -0.66 3.98 -15.79
CA THR A 188 -1.62 3.27 -16.65
C THR A 188 -1.41 3.64 -18.12
N PHE A 189 -1.17 4.92 -18.42
CA PHE A 189 -0.87 5.36 -19.77
C PHE A 189 0.36 4.63 -20.34
N VAL A 190 1.47 4.62 -19.61
CA VAL A 190 2.70 3.93 -20.03
C VAL A 190 2.42 2.44 -20.22
N SER A 191 1.82 1.77 -19.22
CA SER A 191 1.60 0.32 -19.26
C SER A 191 0.77 -0.13 -20.47
N ALA A 192 -0.21 0.68 -20.89
CA ALA A 192 -1.05 0.39 -22.04
C ALA A 192 -0.42 0.76 -23.39
N ASN A 193 0.39 1.82 -23.44
CA ASN A 193 0.74 2.45 -24.73
C ASN A 193 2.23 2.38 -25.10
N TRP A 194 3.13 1.96 -24.21
CA TRP A 194 4.57 1.99 -24.51
C TRP A 194 4.94 1.15 -25.75
N LYS A 195 4.34 -0.03 -25.92
CA LYS A 195 4.57 -0.91 -27.08
C LYS A 195 3.96 -0.32 -28.36
N LEU A 196 2.77 0.27 -28.25
CA LEU A 196 2.11 0.96 -29.37
C LEU A 196 2.94 2.15 -29.84
N PHE A 197 3.43 2.98 -28.92
CA PHE A 197 4.35 4.06 -29.24
C PHE A 197 5.64 3.54 -29.87
N GLY A 198 6.17 2.41 -29.37
CA GLY A 198 7.34 1.75 -29.93
C GLY A 198 7.19 1.40 -31.41
N ASN A 199 6.05 0.79 -31.78
CA ASN A 199 5.78 0.34 -33.15
C ASN A 199 5.25 1.46 -34.06
N SER A 200 4.62 2.50 -33.49
CA SER A 200 3.97 3.56 -34.27
C SER A 200 4.95 4.30 -35.20
N PRO A 201 4.53 4.59 -36.46
CA PRO A 201 5.31 5.42 -37.39
C PRO A 201 5.61 6.83 -36.87
N GLU A 202 4.74 7.37 -36.02
CA GLU A 202 4.88 8.68 -35.36
C GLU A 202 5.65 8.59 -34.02
N GLY A 203 5.84 7.36 -33.51
CA GLY A 203 6.50 7.08 -32.23
C GLY A 203 7.97 6.70 -32.37
N ALA A 204 8.42 5.57 -31.82
CA ALA A 204 9.83 5.17 -31.92
C ALA A 204 10.18 4.46 -33.24
N HIS A 205 9.18 4.13 -34.08
CA HIS A 205 9.34 3.46 -35.37
C HIS A 205 10.19 2.18 -35.31
N ILE A 206 9.90 1.32 -34.33
CA ILE A 206 10.57 0.04 -34.14
C ILE A 206 9.68 -1.08 -34.65
N SER A 207 9.93 -1.53 -35.88
CA SER A 207 9.16 -2.59 -36.54
C SER A 207 9.43 -4.01 -36.01
N SER A 208 10.42 -4.19 -35.12
CA SER A 208 10.78 -5.50 -34.58
C SER A 208 9.96 -5.83 -33.35
N ASP A 209 8.91 -6.63 -33.53
CA ASP A 209 8.07 -7.13 -32.45
C ASP A 209 8.84 -7.98 -31.43
N LEU A 210 9.85 -8.73 -31.90
CA LEU A 210 10.77 -9.47 -31.04
C LEU A 210 11.52 -8.53 -30.09
N PHE A 211 12.07 -7.43 -30.62
CA PHE A 211 12.75 -6.43 -29.79
C PHE A 211 11.78 -5.82 -28.77
N LEU A 212 10.61 -5.35 -29.20
CA LEU A 212 9.62 -4.78 -28.28
C LEU A 212 9.22 -5.77 -27.19
N SER A 213 9.04 -7.04 -27.53
CA SER A 213 8.70 -8.08 -26.55
C SER A 213 9.84 -8.33 -25.55
N SER A 214 11.10 -8.31 -26.01
CA SER A 214 12.27 -8.39 -25.13
C SER A 214 12.39 -7.19 -24.18
N VAL A 215 12.10 -5.97 -24.67
CA VAL A 215 12.06 -4.75 -23.84
C VAL A 215 11.01 -4.92 -22.73
N GLY A 216 9.83 -5.45 -23.05
CA GLY A 216 8.78 -5.73 -22.07
C GLY A 216 9.23 -6.72 -21.00
N ALA A 217 9.87 -7.83 -21.40
CA ALA A 217 10.39 -8.82 -20.46
C ALA A 217 11.46 -8.23 -19.52
N CYS A 218 12.39 -7.43 -20.05
CA CYS A 218 13.37 -6.72 -19.22
C CYS A 218 12.72 -5.69 -18.31
N ALA A 219 11.76 -4.90 -18.82
CA ALA A 219 11.03 -3.91 -18.05
C ALA A 219 10.29 -4.53 -16.85
N SER A 220 9.77 -5.75 -16.99
CA SER A 220 9.18 -6.53 -15.90
C SER A 220 10.19 -6.87 -14.79
N ILE A 221 11.44 -7.18 -15.14
CA ILE A 221 12.52 -7.38 -14.15
C ILE A 221 12.81 -6.06 -13.43
N PHE A 222 12.94 -4.95 -14.18
CA PHE A 222 13.14 -3.63 -13.59
C PHE A 222 11.96 -3.20 -12.72
N ASN A 223 10.73 -3.56 -13.06
CA ASN A 223 9.56 -3.33 -12.22
C ASN A 223 9.68 -4.05 -10.87
N ALA A 224 10.18 -5.28 -10.85
CA ALA A 224 10.43 -6.01 -9.62
C ALA A 224 11.60 -5.43 -8.81
N LEU A 225 12.71 -5.10 -9.45
CA LEU A 225 13.86 -4.47 -8.80
C LEU A 225 13.49 -3.10 -8.22
N GLY A 226 12.72 -2.31 -8.97
CA GLY A 226 12.21 -1.01 -8.53
C GLY A 226 11.41 -1.12 -7.23
N ARG A 227 10.55 -2.15 -7.09
CA ARG A 227 9.81 -2.40 -5.84
C ARG A 227 10.74 -2.59 -4.65
N ILE A 228 11.83 -3.36 -4.82
CA ILE A 228 12.79 -3.65 -3.76
C ILE A 228 13.61 -2.38 -3.43
N VAL A 229 14.16 -1.71 -4.44
CA VAL A 229 14.99 -0.51 -4.28
C VAL A 229 14.19 0.61 -3.62
N TYR A 230 13.03 0.96 -4.18
CA TYR A 230 12.20 2.03 -3.62
C TYR A 230 11.57 1.65 -2.28
N GLY A 231 11.25 0.37 -2.06
CA GLY A 231 10.85 -0.13 -0.74
C GLY A 231 11.93 0.09 0.32
N ARG A 232 13.19 -0.17 -0.02
CA ARG A 232 14.33 0.09 0.86
C ARG A 232 14.58 1.58 1.08
N LEU A 233 14.53 2.39 0.02
CA LEU A 233 14.65 3.84 0.10
C LEU A 233 13.57 4.43 1.00
N PHE A 234 12.33 3.93 0.91
CA PHE A 234 11.23 4.32 1.78
C PHE A 234 11.48 4.03 3.25
N ASP A 235 12.07 2.89 3.58
CA ASP A 235 12.37 2.55 4.96
C ASP A 235 13.43 3.48 5.58
N PHE A 236 14.39 3.96 4.77
CA PHE A 236 15.43 4.88 5.23
C PHE A 236 15.04 6.36 5.21
N TYR A 237 14.50 6.83 4.09
CA TYR A 237 14.25 8.25 3.84
C TYR A 237 12.80 8.66 4.13
N GLY A 238 11.94 7.69 4.45
CA GLY A 238 10.52 7.90 4.69
C GLY A 238 9.71 8.13 3.42
N PHE A 239 8.39 8.28 3.59
CA PHE A 239 7.45 8.43 2.48
C PHE A 239 7.79 9.61 1.58
N ARG A 240 7.98 10.78 2.17
CA ARG A 240 7.97 12.05 1.44
C ARG A 240 9.13 12.15 0.43
N ARG A 241 10.36 11.97 0.92
CA ARG A 241 11.57 12.07 0.08
C ARG A 241 11.57 11.00 -1.01
N THR A 242 11.17 9.77 -0.66
CA THR A 242 11.15 8.66 -1.59
C THR A 242 10.07 8.83 -2.66
N ALA A 243 8.86 9.25 -2.28
CA ALA A 243 7.77 9.51 -3.21
C ALA A 243 8.11 10.67 -4.16
N THR A 244 8.64 11.79 -3.64
CA THR A 244 9.06 12.91 -4.50
C THR A 244 10.16 12.48 -5.48
N ALA A 245 11.21 11.78 -5.02
CA ALA A 245 12.27 11.30 -5.90
C ALA A 245 11.73 10.36 -6.98
N LEU A 246 10.90 9.38 -6.60
CA LEU A 246 10.27 8.45 -7.52
C LEU A 246 9.44 9.18 -8.58
N THR A 247 8.55 10.08 -8.15
CA THR A 247 7.65 10.79 -9.05
C THR A 247 8.41 11.77 -9.95
N SER A 248 9.47 12.41 -9.46
CA SER A 248 10.35 13.27 -10.27
C SER A 248 11.06 12.46 -11.36
N VAL A 249 11.64 11.30 -11.03
CA VAL A 249 12.27 10.41 -12.01
C VAL A 249 11.24 9.93 -13.05
N PHE A 250 10.06 9.48 -12.60
CA PHE A 250 9.00 9.04 -13.50
C PHE A 250 8.53 10.16 -14.44
N THR A 251 8.33 11.36 -13.90
CA THR A 251 7.89 12.54 -14.66
C THR A 251 8.93 12.94 -15.70
N PHE A 252 10.20 13.00 -15.31
CA PHE A 252 11.29 13.31 -16.25
C PHE A 252 11.33 12.30 -17.40
N LEU A 253 11.29 11.00 -17.07
CA LEU A 253 11.29 9.94 -18.08
C LEU A 253 10.08 10.03 -18.99
N LEU A 254 8.88 10.29 -18.46
CA LEU A 254 7.66 10.37 -19.25
C LEU A 254 7.63 11.60 -20.18
N LEU A 255 8.03 12.77 -19.68
CA LEU A 255 8.11 14.00 -20.47
C LEU A 255 9.13 13.89 -21.61
N THR A 256 10.23 13.18 -21.37
CA THR A 256 11.29 12.98 -22.37
C THR A 256 11.10 11.71 -23.19
N PHE A 257 10.07 10.90 -22.92
CA PHE A 257 9.90 9.61 -23.59
C PHE A 257 9.69 9.75 -25.10
N TYR A 258 9.02 10.81 -25.54
CA TYR A 258 8.87 11.11 -26.97
C TYR A 258 10.22 11.27 -27.69
N CYS A 259 11.24 11.81 -27.01
CA CYS A 259 12.57 12.00 -27.59
C CYS A 259 13.28 10.68 -27.95
N THR A 260 12.83 9.54 -27.41
CA THR A 260 13.39 8.23 -27.77
C THR A 260 13.22 7.89 -29.26
N ARG A 261 12.27 8.52 -29.95
CA ARG A 261 12.16 8.50 -31.42
C ARG A 261 13.45 8.89 -32.13
N PHE A 262 14.17 9.89 -31.61
CA PHE A 262 15.38 10.42 -32.23
C PHE A 262 16.66 9.74 -31.70
N LEU A 263 16.60 9.19 -30.48
CA LEU A 263 17.73 8.56 -29.80
C LEU A 263 17.88 7.06 -30.14
N GLY A 264 16.86 6.45 -30.74
CA GLY A 264 16.88 5.08 -31.22
C GLY A 264 16.58 4.01 -30.16
N LYS A 265 16.77 2.75 -30.56
CA LYS A 265 16.31 1.55 -29.81
C LYS A 265 16.89 1.44 -28.40
N ALA A 266 18.16 1.79 -28.20
CA ALA A 266 18.81 1.69 -26.89
C ALA A 266 18.22 2.67 -25.87
N ALA A 267 17.95 3.92 -26.29
CA ALA A 267 17.29 4.90 -25.44
C ALA A 267 15.84 4.49 -25.14
N PHE A 268 15.11 3.99 -26.13
CA PHE A 268 13.77 3.44 -25.92
C PHE A 268 13.77 2.34 -24.84
N PHE A 269 14.69 1.37 -24.93
CA PHE A 269 14.85 0.31 -23.94
C PHE A 269 15.12 0.86 -22.53
N ALA A 270 16.08 1.79 -22.40
CA ALA A 270 16.46 2.37 -21.11
C ALA A 270 15.30 3.14 -20.46
N TRP A 271 14.55 3.92 -21.26
CA TRP A 271 13.38 4.67 -20.78
C TRP A 271 12.26 3.74 -20.31
N VAL A 272 11.92 2.71 -21.09
CA VAL A 272 10.87 1.77 -20.69
C VAL A 272 11.26 1.05 -19.40
N CYS A 273 12.51 0.60 -19.26
CA CYS A 273 12.97 -0.01 -18.00
C CYS A 273 12.90 0.95 -16.81
N GLY A 274 13.31 2.22 -16.99
CA GLY A 274 13.23 3.25 -15.96
C GLY A 274 11.78 3.56 -15.54
N LEU A 275 10.88 3.71 -16.51
CA LEU A 275 9.46 3.94 -16.27
C LEU A 275 8.83 2.78 -15.51
N PHE A 276 9.13 1.54 -15.89
CA PHE A 276 8.63 0.35 -15.20
C PHE A 276 9.24 0.16 -13.80
N SER A 277 10.50 0.55 -13.59
CA SER A 277 11.12 0.56 -12.25
C SER A 277 10.39 1.51 -11.30
N SER A 278 10.14 2.75 -11.74
CA SER A 278 9.39 3.73 -10.97
C SER A 278 7.93 3.30 -10.76
N LEU A 279 7.30 2.69 -11.77
CA LEU A 279 5.97 2.08 -11.64
C LEU A 279 5.94 1.03 -10.51
N GLY A 280 6.98 0.19 -10.43
CA GLY A 280 7.14 -0.78 -9.36
C GLY A 280 7.26 -0.13 -7.98
N GLY A 281 8.07 0.93 -7.86
CA GLY A 281 8.29 1.62 -6.58
C GLY A 281 7.01 2.19 -5.95
N VAL A 282 6.04 2.68 -6.74
CA VAL A 282 4.74 3.15 -6.23
C VAL A 282 4.04 2.05 -5.41
N TYR A 283 4.05 0.81 -5.91
CA TYR A 283 3.42 -0.33 -5.23
C TYR A 283 4.18 -0.83 -4.00
N ALA A 284 5.42 -0.39 -3.76
CA ALA A 284 6.17 -0.71 -2.55
C ALA A 284 5.99 0.37 -1.47
N ILE A 285 5.96 1.64 -1.87
CA ILE A 285 5.97 2.78 -0.95
C ILE A 285 4.58 3.01 -0.31
N PHE A 286 3.52 3.03 -1.12
CA PHE A 286 2.17 3.42 -0.65
C PHE A 286 1.57 2.45 0.40
N PRO A 287 1.67 1.12 0.24
CA PRO A 287 1.21 0.19 1.27
C PRO A 287 2.00 0.38 2.57
N GLY A 288 3.33 0.53 2.47
CA GLY A 288 4.19 0.81 3.63
C GLY A 288 3.77 2.07 4.38
N SER A 289 3.37 3.13 3.68
CA SER A 289 2.87 4.37 4.30
C SER A 289 1.55 4.19 5.06
N VAL A 290 0.65 3.36 4.54
CA VAL A 290 -0.62 3.05 5.22
C VAL A 290 -0.34 2.38 6.56
N VAL A 291 0.57 1.41 6.59
CA VAL A 291 0.88 0.64 7.80
C VAL A 291 1.60 1.50 8.84
N LYS A 292 2.56 2.34 8.42
CA LYS A 292 3.25 3.26 9.32
C LYS A 292 2.29 4.29 9.94
N LYS A 293 1.28 4.71 9.19
CA LYS A 293 0.36 5.78 9.63
C LYS A 293 -0.88 5.26 10.37
N TRP A 294 -1.43 4.13 9.93
CA TRP A 294 -2.62 3.50 10.49
C TRP A 294 -2.36 2.02 10.76
N PRO A 295 -1.75 1.69 11.91
CA PRO A 295 -1.38 0.31 12.25
C PRO A 295 -2.60 -0.57 12.60
N TYR A 296 -3.76 0.03 12.87
CA TYR A 296 -5.01 -0.71 13.13
C TYR A 296 -5.74 -1.03 11.82
N LYS A 297 -5.93 -2.33 11.54
CA LYS A 297 -6.56 -2.85 10.31
C LYS A 297 -5.96 -2.29 8.99
N PRO A 298 -4.62 -2.30 8.81
CA PRO A 298 -3.96 -1.68 7.66
C PRO A 298 -4.37 -2.32 6.33
N GLY A 299 -4.72 -3.60 6.32
CA GLY A 299 -5.21 -4.29 5.12
C GLY A 299 -6.52 -3.73 4.58
N VAL A 300 -7.46 -3.32 5.45
CA VAL A 300 -8.72 -2.71 5.03
C VAL A 300 -8.46 -1.32 4.44
N ILE A 301 -7.64 -0.53 5.13
CA ILE A 301 -7.31 0.84 4.70
C ILE A 301 -6.56 0.83 3.37
N TYR A 302 -5.58 -0.07 3.22
CA TYR A 302 -4.86 -0.26 1.97
C TYR A 302 -5.78 -0.78 0.85
N GLY A 303 -6.70 -1.69 1.15
CA GLY A 303 -7.68 -2.18 0.19
C GLY A 303 -8.54 -1.04 -0.40
N VAL A 304 -9.00 -0.11 0.44
CA VAL A 304 -9.72 1.09 -0.02
C VAL A 304 -8.79 2.03 -0.77
N LEU A 305 -7.55 2.24 -0.32
CA LEU A 305 -6.58 3.04 -1.08
C LEU A 305 -6.36 2.49 -2.50
N PHE A 306 -6.35 1.16 -2.63
CA PHE A 306 -6.11 0.48 -3.90
C PHE A 306 -7.20 0.74 -4.94
N THR A 307 -8.44 1.05 -4.52
CA THR A 307 -9.54 1.34 -5.44
C THR A 307 -9.33 2.61 -6.27
N ALA A 308 -8.39 3.49 -5.89
CA ALA A 308 -7.98 4.62 -6.72
C ALA A 308 -7.50 4.17 -8.11
N ASN A 309 -6.87 2.99 -8.23
CA ASN A 309 -6.47 2.44 -9.53
C ASN A 309 -7.67 2.13 -10.43
N ILE A 310 -8.82 1.75 -9.87
CA ILE A 310 -10.03 1.47 -10.65
C ILE A 310 -10.49 2.77 -11.31
N VAL A 311 -10.62 3.84 -10.53
CA VAL A 311 -11.04 5.17 -11.01
C VAL A 311 -10.10 5.64 -12.12
N VAL A 312 -8.79 5.55 -11.89
CA VAL A 312 -7.78 6.00 -12.83
C VAL A 312 -7.74 5.16 -14.10
N THR A 313 -7.91 3.84 -13.99
CA THR A 313 -7.89 2.96 -15.16
C THR A 313 -9.09 3.20 -16.05
N VAL A 314 -10.29 3.38 -15.47
CA VAL A 314 -11.49 3.73 -16.23
C VAL A 314 -11.32 5.08 -16.91
N ALA A 315 -10.92 6.11 -16.16
CA ALA A 315 -10.70 7.44 -16.72
C ALA A 315 -9.61 7.44 -17.80
N GLY A 316 -8.49 6.78 -17.55
CA GLY A 316 -7.36 6.67 -18.48
C GLY A 316 -7.71 5.92 -19.77
N SER A 317 -8.53 4.87 -19.69
CA SER A 317 -8.95 4.10 -20.86
C SER A 317 -9.86 4.90 -21.80
N ILE A 318 -10.57 5.90 -21.29
CA ILE A 318 -11.40 6.81 -22.09
C ILE A 318 -10.56 7.99 -22.60
N VAL A 319 -9.80 8.64 -21.71
CA VAL A 319 -9.10 9.88 -22.02
C VAL A 319 -7.87 9.64 -22.89
N ALA A 320 -7.10 8.57 -22.67
CA ALA A 320 -5.85 8.35 -23.40
C ALA A 320 -6.07 8.13 -24.92
N PRO A 321 -7.02 7.29 -25.38
CA PRO A 321 -7.26 7.13 -26.82
C PRO A 321 -7.76 8.42 -27.48
N ILE A 322 -8.62 9.19 -26.79
CA ILE A 322 -9.12 10.48 -27.29
C ILE A 322 -7.97 11.50 -27.39
N ALA A 323 -7.10 11.56 -26.38
CA ALA A 323 -5.95 12.45 -26.39
C ALA A 323 -4.96 12.07 -27.50
N LEU A 324 -4.67 10.78 -27.66
CA LEU A 324 -3.77 10.30 -28.71
C LEU A 324 -4.28 10.63 -30.12
N THR A 325 -5.57 10.42 -30.38
CA THR A 325 -6.18 10.70 -31.69
C THR A 325 -6.27 12.19 -32.01
N ARG A 326 -6.47 13.05 -31.01
CA ARG A 326 -6.64 14.50 -31.21
C ARG A 326 -5.37 15.31 -31.09
N LEU A 327 -4.47 14.94 -30.18
CA LEU A 327 -3.31 15.74 -29.78
C LEU A 327 -1.97 15.09 -30.18
N GLY A 328 -2.00 13.81 -30.59
CA GLY A 328 -0.80 13.04 -30.91
C GLY A 328 0.00 12.59 -29.68
N TRP A 329 1.08 11.85 -29.94
CA TRP A 329 1.92 11.22 -28.92
C TRP A 329 2.60 12.23 -27.99
N ALA A 330 3.28 13.25 -28.55
CA ALA A 330 4.07 14.20 -27.78
C ALA A 330 3.21 14.95 -26.76
N SER A 331 2.10 15.56 -27.21
CA SER A 331 1.18 16.32 -26.36
C SER A 331 0.53 15.45 -25.29
N THR A 332 0.17 14.21 -25.63
CA THR A 332 -0.43 13.28 -24.67
C THR A 332 0.57 12.88 -23.58
N MET A 333 1.82 12.58 -23.95
CA MET A 333 2.89 12.30 -22.98
C MET A 333 3.18 13.49 -22.08
N ILE A 334 3.19 14.71 -22.63
CA ILE A 334 3.33 15.94 -21.85
C ILE A 334 2.18 16.10 -20.86
N GLY A 335 0.93 15.89 -21.30
CA GLY A 335 -0.25 15.96 -20.44
C GLY A 335 -0.22 14.95 -19.29
N CYS A 336 0.13 13.68 -19.59
CA CYS A 336 0.29 12.65 -18.57
C CYS A 336 1.47 12.92 -17.61
N GLY A 337 2.58 13.46 -18.14
CA GLY A 337 3.72 13.91 -17.35
C GLY A 337 3.38 15.09 -16.45
N ALA A 338 2.61 16.06 -16.92
CA ALA A 338 2.15 17.21 -16.14
C ALA A 338 1.26 16.78 -14.96
N GLY A 339 0.39 15.78 -15.15
CA GLY A 339 -0.38 15.19 -14.04
C GLY A 339 0.51 14.56 -12.95
N SER A 340 1.61 13.91 -13.37
CA SER A 340 2.62 13.35 -12.44
C SER A 340 3.45 14.46 -11.77
N LEU A 341 3.74 15.56 -12.47
CA LEU A 341 4.43 16.73 -11.92
C LEU A 341 3.58 17.48 -10.90
N ALA A 342 2.29 17.66 -11.16
CA ALA A 342 1.35 18.28 -10.24
C ALA A 342 1.35 17.57 -8.88
N LEU A 343 1.52 16.25 -8.88
CA LEU A 343 1.70 15.46 -7.67
C LEU A 343 3.04 15.74 -6.97
N ALA A 344 4.16 15.81 -7.70
CA ALA A 344 5.44 16.17 -7.09
C ALA A 344 5.35 17.53 -6.38
N LEU A 345 4.68 18.51 -7.01
CA LEU A 345 4.40 19.81 -6.42
C LEU A 345 3.45 19.72 -5.21
N LEU A 346 2.37 18.93 -5.30
CA LEU A 346 1.47 18.70 -4.17
C LEU A 346 2.22 18.13 -2.95
N LEU A 347 3.09 17.14 -3.18
CA LEU A 347 3.91 16.51 -2.12
C LEU A 347 4.90 17.51 -1.52
N ILE A 348 5.50 18.38 -2.34
CA ILE A 348 6.40 19.45 -1.88
C ILE A 348 5.62 20.50 -1.06
N VAL A 349 4.44 20.93 -1.52
CA VAL A 349 3.62 21.94 -0.82
C VAL A 349 3.09 21.40 0.50
N VAL A 350 2.60 20.16 0.53
CA VAL A 350 2.18 19.48 1.77
C VAL A 350 3.38 19.29 2.72
N TYR A 351 4.59 19.14 2.20
CA TYR A 351 5.81 19.06 3.01
C TYR A 351 6.19 20.40 3.63
N LEU A 352 6.15 21.49 2.86
CA LEU A 352 6.43 22.84 3.34
C LEU A 352 5.39 23.32 4.35
N GLY A 353 4.10 23.05 4.10
CA GLY A 353 3.03 23.42 5.03
C GLY A 353 3.21 22.79 6.42
N ASN A 354 3.57 21.51 6.49
CA ASN A 354 3.78 20.83 7.78
C ASN A 354 5.10 21.25 8.49
N SER A 355 6.12 21.66 7.73
CA SER A 355 7.37 22.21 8.30
C SER A 355 7.15 23.58 8.92
N MET A 356 6.35 24.43 8.29
CA MET A 356 6.03 25.76 8.80
C MET A 356 5.20 25.68 10.08
N ASP A 357 4.23 24.77 10.16
CA ASP A 357 3.43 24.54 11.37
C ASP A 357 4.27 24.01 12.54
N ALA A 358 5.25 23.13 12.28
CA ALA A 358 6.14 22.60 13.31
C ALA A 358 7.15 23.64 13.85
N THR A 359 7.45 24.68 13.07
CA THR A 359 8.33 25.78 13.49
C THR A 359 7.54 26.90 14.16
N SER A 360 6.27 27.09 13.77
CA SER A 360 5.31 28.01 14.40
C SER A 360 4.92 27.55 15.80
N LYS A 361 4.72 26.24 16.02
CA LYS A 361 4.43 25.67 17.36
C LYS A 361 5.64 25.57 18.31
N LYS A 362 6.84 25.95 17.86
CA LYS A 362 8.08 25.99 18.65
C LYS A 362 8.53 27.42 19.00
N LYS A 363 7.73 28.42 18.66
CA LYS A 363 7.84 29.80 19.14
C LYS A 363 6.60 30.12 19.94
#